data_AF-A0A3D5PR97-F1
#
_entry.id   AF-A0A3D5PR97-F1
#
_cell.length_a   1.000
_cell.length_b   1.000
_cell.length_c   1.000
_cell.angle_alpha   90.00
_cell.angle_beta   90.00
_cell.angle_gamma   90.00
#
_symmetry.space_group_name_H-M   'P 1'
#
loop_
_entity.id
_entity.type
_entity.pdbx_description
1 polymer ?
#
loop_
_entity_poly.entity_id
_entity_poly.type
_entity_poly.pdbx_seq_one_letter_code
_entity_poly.pdbx_strand_id
1 'polypeptide(L)'
;MRHSLPVAPQFYVTAPQPCPYLEGRMERKLFTALQGEGAEALNNSLSKQGFRRSQNVLYRPTCADCAGCLSARIEVAAFAPSKGQKRVLKRNAHIMRRATSPWATEEQYELFRTYLESRHAAGGMVDMDVFEFAAMIEETSIRTRVIEYTNENTSALEAVCLTDVLDDGVSMVYSFYTPDVPRQSLGTHIILDHIEIARAAALPYVYLGYWVPGSPKMGYKIGFIGLEVFSAGEWHKMRDPAEFEPTLHPLSTPPIAEQVAGISLPGGYKAVPE
;
A
#
# COMPACT_ATOMS: atom_id res chain seq x y z
N MET A 1 -36.43 8.45 -13.64
CA MET A 1 -35.20 7.98 -12.96
C MET A 1 -35.11 8.69 -11.62
N ARG A 2 -35.13 7.96 -10.50
CA ARG A 2 -34.86 8.58 -9.19
C ARG A 2 -33.34 8.67 -9.06
N HIS A 3 -32.79 9.84 -9.29
CA HIS A 3 -31.42 10.14 -8.89
C HIS A 3 -31.43 10.28 -7.36
N SER A 4 -31.18 9.18 -6.64
CA SER A 4 -30.76 9.29 -5.25
C SER A 4 -29.42 10.03 -5.24
N LEU A 5 -29.32 11.09 -4.42
CA LEU A 5 -28.04 11.75 -4.18
C LEU A 5 -27.01 10.68 -3.75
N PRO A 6 -25.76 10.73 -4.26
CA PRO A 6 -24.74 9.82 -3.79
C PRO A 6 -24.59 9.97 -2.29
N VAL A 7 -24.73 8.86 -1.56
CA VAL A 7 -24.54 8.84 -0.10
C VAL A 7 -23.10 9.26 0.16
N ALA A 8 -22.91 10.33 0.92
CA ALA A 8 -21.58 10.80 1.29
C ALA A 8 -20.84 9.69 2.06
N PRO A 9 -19.55 9.45 1.79
CA PRO A 9 -18.78 8.44 2.52
C PRO A 9 -18.77 8.74 4.01
N GLN A 10 -19.17 7.76 4.82
CA GLN A 10 -19.07 7.84 6.28
C GLN A 10 -17.68 7.41 6.73
N PHE A 11 -17.12 8.11 7.70
CA PHE A 11 -15.82 7.80 8.28
C PHE A 11 -15.97 7.30 9.71
N TYR A 12 -15.25 6.23 10.02
CA TYR A 12 -15.25 5.59 11.32
C TYR A 12 -13.83 5.51 11.87
N VAL A 13 -13.70 5.39 13.19
CA VAL A 13 -12.39 5.23 13.84
C VAL A 13 -12.37 3.96 14.66
N THR A 14 -11.33 3.16 14.48
CA THR A 14 -11.15 1.92 15.25
C THR A 14 -10.87 2.22 16.72
N ALA A 15 -11.19 1.26 17.59
CA ALA A 15 -10.65 1.23 18.94
C ALA A 15 -9.10 1.16 18.90
N PRO A 16 -8.40 1.70 19.92
CA PRO A 16 -6.96 1.57 20.03
C PRO A 16 -6.53 0.09 20.10
N GLN A 17 -5.48 -0.27 19.36
CA GLN A 17 -4.85 -1.60 19.38
C GLN A 17 -3.32 -1.47 19.46
N PRO A 18 -2.56 -2.49 19.88
CA PRO A 18 -1.09 -2.42 19.85
C PRO A 18 -0.56 -2.10 18.45
N CYS A 19 0.39 -1.17 18.36
CA CYS A 19 0.98 -0.76 17.09
C CYS A 19 1.84 -1.89 16.50
N PRO A 20 1.63 -2.29 15.23
CA PRO A 20 2.38 -3.40 14.63
C PRO A 20 3.81 -3.00 14.21
N TYR A 21 4.15 -1.71 14.26
CA TYR A 21 5.41 -1.16 13.74
C TYR A 21 6.36 -0.65 14.82
N LEU A 22 5.83 -0.10 15.91
CA LEU A 22 6.59 0.54 16.99
C LEU A 22 6.15 -0.05 18.32
N GLU A 23 7.09 -0.66 19.03
CA GLU A 23 6.83 -1.29 20.33
C GLU A 23 6.36 -0.26 21.37
N GLY A 24 5.44 -0.67 22.26
CA GLY A 24 4.90 0.18 23.32
C GLY A 24 3.96 1.30 22.85
N ARG A 25 3.59 1.32 21.56
CA ARG A 25 2.66 2.31 20.99
C ARG A 25 1.30 1.68 20.69
N MET A 26 0.28 2.54 20.56
CA MET A 26 -1.07 2.16 20.15
C MET A 26 -1.38 2.74 18.76
N GLU A 27 -2.09 1.97 17.95
CA GLU A 27 -2.61 2.33 16.65
C GLU A 27 -4.12 2.58 16.71
N ARG A 28 -4.58 3.58 15.93
CA ARG A 28 -5.98 3.75 15.52
C ARG A 28 -6.03 4.03 14.03
N LYS A 29 -7.12 3.65 13.37
CA LYS A 29 -7.33 3.88 11.94
C LYS A 29 -8.63 4.64 11.72
N LEU A 30 -8.56 5.68 10.90
CA LEU A 30 -9.72 6.30 10.26
C LEU A 30 -10.02 5.49 9.01
N PHE A 31 -11.25 5.05 8.80
CA PHE A 31 -11.61 4.25 7.64
C PHE A 31 -12.99 4.58 7.09
N THR A 32 -13.18 4.28 5.80
CA THR A 32 -14.46 4.39 5.09
C THR A 32 -14.64 3.20 4.15
N ALA A 33 -15.89 2.85 3.86
CA ALA A 33 -16.21 1.77 2.94
C ALA A 33 -15.86 2.16 1.49
N LEU A 34 -15.41 1.18 0.71
CA LEU A 34 -15.07 1.31 -0.70
C LEU A 34 -16.01 0.41 -1.52
N GLN A 35 -17.18 0.93 -1.87
CA GLN A 35 -18.25 0.18 -2.54
C GLN A 35 -19.06 1.07 -3.47
N GLY A 36 -19.75 0.47 -4.44
CA GLY A 36 -20.69 1.14 -5.34
C GLY A 36 -20.03 1.92 -6.48
N GLU A 37 -20.85 2.63 -7.27
CA GLU A 37 -20.43 3.30 -8.51
C GLU A 37 -19.37 4.40 -8.30
N GLY A 38 -19.27 4.97 -7.10
CA GLY A 38 -18.29 6.01 -6.76
C GLY A 38 -16.94 5.49 -6.24
N ALA A 39 -16.75 4.16 -6.13
CA ALA A 39 -15.59 3.57 -5.48
C ALA A 39 -14.26 3.97 -6.13
N GLU A 40 -14.17 3.95 -7.46
CA GLU A 40 -12.93 4.29 -8.18
C GLU A 40 -12.53 5.75 -7.94
N ALA A 41 -13.47 6.69 -8.07
CA ALA A 41 -13.22 8.10 -7.82
C ALA A 41 -12.84 8.36 -6.35
N LEU A 42 -13.50 7.68 -5.40
CA LEU A 42 -13.19 7.78 -3.99
C LEU A 42 -11.78 7.27 -3.69
N ASN A 43 -11.41 6.12 -4.24
CA ASN A 43 -10.07 5.55 -4.08
C ASN A 43 -9.00 6.49 -4.63
N ASN A 44 -9.16 6.99 -5.86
CA ASN A 44 -8.23 7.95 -6.45
C ASN A 44 -8.08 9.21 -5.59
N SER A 45 -9.20 9.76 -5.08
CA SER A 45 -9.18 10.95 -4.22
C SER A 45 -8.46 10.71 -2.89
N LEU A 46 -8.78 9.60 -2.21
CA LEU A 46 -8.27 9.33 -0.87
C LEU A 46 -6.82 8.79 -0.88
N SER A 47 -6.42 8.02 -1.90
CA SER A 47 -5.02 7.58 -2.06
C SER A 47 -4.05 8.76 -2.17
N LYS A 48 -4.45 9.83 -2.88
CA LYS A 48 -3.70 11.09 -2.95
C LYS A 48 -3.63 11.84 -1.62
N GLN A 49 -4.48 11.49 -0.65
CA GLN A 49 -4.55 12.08 0.69
C GLN A 49 -4.05 11.12 1.78
N GLY A 50 -3.22 10.15 1.37
CA GLY A 50 -2.52 9.25 2.26
C GLY A 50 -3.33 8.06 2.77
N PHE A 51 -4.53 7.81 2.22
CA PHE A 51 -5.25 6.57 2.51
C PHE A 51 -4.67 5.38 1.73
N ARG A 52 -4.86 4.19 2.29
CA ARG A 52 -4.57 2.91 1.63
C ARG A 52 -5.81 2.03 1.60
N ARG A 53 -5.89 1.16 0.61
CA ARG A 53 -6.92 0.12 0.53
C ARG A 53 -6.53 -1.11 1.34
N SER A 54 -7.53 -1.75 1.93
CA SER A 54 -7.50 -3.13 2.37
C SER A 54 -8.89 -3.71 2.09
N GLN A 55 -8.97 -4.74 1.24
CA GLN A 55 -10.26 -5.28 0.76
C GLN A 55 -11.19 -4.14 0.26
N ASN A 56 -12.42 -4.07 0.77
CA ASN A 56 -13.44 -3.08 0.46
C ASN A 56 -13.46 -1.89 1.45
N VAL A 57 -12.32 -1.56 2.07
CA VAL A 57 -12.18 -0.34 2.90
C VAL A 57 -10.95 0.47 2.52
N LEU A 58 -11.05 1.78 2.71
CA LEU A 58 -9.92 2.71 2.68
C LEU A 58 -9.61 3.17 4.10
N TYR A 59 -8.34 3.18 4.47
CA TYR A 59 -7.92 3.56 5.81
C TYR A 59 -6.68 4.45 5.82
N ARG A 60 -6.60 5.30 6.85
CA ARG A 60 -5.44 6.11 7.21
C ARG A 60 -5.20 6.04 8.72
N PRO A 61 -3.97 5.78 9.20
CA PRO A 61 -3.67 5.84 10.63
C PRO A 61 -3.99 7.22 11.23
N THR A 62 -4.54 7.22 12.44
CA THR A 62 -4.93 8.42 13.22
C THR A 62 -4.66 8.20 14.70
N CYS A 63 -3.46 7.76 15.04
CA CYS A 63 -3.07 7.52 16.43
C CYS A 63 -3.15 8.82 17.24
N ALA A 64 -3.52 8.73 18.53
CA ALA A 64 -3.64 9.93 19.38
C ALA A 64 -2.28 10.63 19.58
N ASP A 65 -1.23 9.83 19.83
CA ASP A 65 0.08 10.33 20.27
C ASP A 65 1.20 10.09 19.25
N CYS A 66 0.86 9.87 17.97
CA CYS A 66 1.82 9.52 16.93
C CYS A 66 1.30 9.84 15.52
N ALA A 67 2.14 10.49 14.70
CA ALA A 67 1.91 10.71 13.27
C ALA A 67 2.95 9.99 12.39
N GLY A 68 3.56 8.90 12.89
CA GLY A 68 4.70 8.24 12.25
C GLY A 68 4.37 7.37 11.03
N CYS A 69 3.09 7.10 10.75
CA CYS A 69 2.71 6.30 9.58
C CYS A 69 2.50 7.20 8.36
N LEU A 70 3.55 7.37 7.55
CA LEU A 70 3.54 8.28 6.41
C LEU A 70 3.27 7.51 5.12
N SER A 71 2.20 7.83 4.39
CA SER A 71 1.95 7.18 3.11
C SER A 71 3.07 7.51 2.14
N ALA A 72 3.60 6.53 1.43
CA ALA A 72 4.79 6.68 0.59
C ALA A 72 4.49 6.27 -0.86
N ARG A 73 5.04 7.05 -1.79
CA ARG A 73 5.00 6.77 -3.24
C ARG A 73 6.32 7.10 -3.90
N ILE A 74 6.59 6.55 -5.07
CA ILE A 74 7.76 6.90 -5.88
C ILE A 74 7.31 7.74 -7.08
N GLU A 75 7.92 8.90 -7.26
CA GLU A 75 7.85 9.69 -8.50
C GLU A 75 8.64 8.97 -9.62
N VAL A 76 7.92 8.39 -10.58
CA VAL A 76 8.50 7.52 -11.64
C VAL A 76 9.51 8.26 -12.51
N ALA A 77 9.25 9.54 -12.79
CA ALA A 77 10.14 10.38 -13.59
C ALA A 77 11.46 10.71 -12.89
N ALA A 78 11.47 10.78 -11.55
CA ALA A 78 12.66 11.03 -10.75
C ALA A 78 13.45 9.74 -10.42
N PHE A 79 12.85 8.57 -10.60
CA PHE A 79 13.47 7.31 -10.23
C PHE A 79 14.65 6.93 -11.14
N ALA A 80 15.77 6.61 -10.53
CA ALA A 80 16.90 5.94 -11.18
C ALA A 80 17.42 4.80 -10.29
N PRO A 81 17.68 3.60 -10.84
CA PRO A 81 18.12 2.48 -10.03
C PRO A 81 19.56 2.67 -9.54
N SER A 82 19.77 2.48 -8.24
CA SER A 82 21.09 2.44 -7.61
C SER A 82 21.94 1.25 -8.10
N LYS A 83 23.24 1.25 -7.80
CA LYS A 83 24.13 0.10 -8.12
C LYS A 83 23.59 -1.22 -7.54
N GLY A 84 23.01 -1.18 -6.34
CA GLY A 84 22.39 -2.35 -5.70
C GLY A 84 21.15 -2.82 -6.46
N GLN A 85 20.24 -1.91 -6.79
CA GLN A 85 19.02 -2.20 -7.56
C GLN A 85 19.33 -2.74 -8.96
N LYS A 86 20.35 -2.20 -9.65
CA LYS A 86 20.83 -2.74 -10.94
C LYS A 86 21.32 -4.19 -10.82
N ARG A 87 21.99 -4.56 -9.72
CA ARG A 87 22.40 -5.95 -9.46
C ARG A 87 21.19 -6.85 -9.19
N VAL A 88 20.18 -6.35 -8.49
CA VAL A 88 18.91 -7.07 -8.27
C VAL A 88 18.23 -7.37 -9.60
N LEU A 89 18.07 -6.37 -10.48
CA LEU A 89 17.52 -6.55 -11.82
C LEU A 89 18.29 -7.61 -12.63
N LYS A 90 19.63 -7.52 -12.64
CA LYS A 90 20.47 -8.51 -13.35
C LYS A 90 20.30 -9.93 -12.81
N ARG A 91 20.22 -10.08 -11.48
CA ARG A 91 20.11 -11.40 -10.84
C ARG A 91 18.78 -12.08 -11.15
N ASN A 92 17.71 -11.29 -11.25
CA ASN A 92 16.36 -11.76 -11.47
C ASN A 92 15.92 -11.63 -12.94
N ALA A 93 16.88 -11.60 -13.87
CA ALA A 93 16.58 -11.47 -15.30
C ALA A 93 15.82 -12.68 -15.90
N HIS A 94 15.77 -13.79 -15.16
CA HIS A 94 15.01 -15.00 -15.49
C HIS A 94 13.56 -14.95 -15.00
N ILE A 95 13.15 -13.88 -14.30
CA ILE A 95 11.78 -13.73 -13.83
C ILE A 95 10.91 -13.17 -14.95
N MET A 96 9.82 -13.86 -15.25
CA MET A 96 8.80 -13.43 -16.20
C MET A 96 7.61 -12.84 -15.45
N ARG A 97 7.16 -11.66 -15.90
CA ARG A 97 5.97 -11.01 -15.38
C ARG A 97 4.73 -11.38 -16.19
N ARG A 98 3.63 -11.64 -15.49
CA ARG A 98 2.29 -11.77 -16.07
C ARG A 98 1.28 -10.94 -15.27
N ALA A 99 0.49 -10.11 -15.94
CA ALA A 99 -0.64 -9.42 -15.32
C ALA A 99 -1.94 -10.21 -15.57
N THR A 100 -2.65 -10.56 -14.51
CA THR A 100 -3.89 -11.33 -14.54
C THR A 100 -5.04 -10.55 -13.89
N SER A 101 -6.26 -11.04 -14.10
CA SER A 101 -7.43 -10.58 -13.33
C SER A 101 -7.27 -10.96 -11.86
N PRO A 102 -7.92 -10.22 -10.93
CA PRO A 102 -7.95 -10.57 -9.51
C PRO A 102 -8.75 -11.85 -9.29
N TRP A 103 -8.10 -12.98 -9.50
CA TRP A 103 -8.63 -14.32 -9.32
C TRP A 103 -7.65 -15.11 -8.47
N ALA A 104 -8.11 -15.62 -7.34
CA ALA A 104 -7.26 -16.36 -6.43
C ALA A 104 -6.97 -17.76 -6.99
N THR A 105 -5.72 -18.20 -6.88
CA THR A 105 -5.32 -19.56 -7.24
C THR A 105 -4.71 -20.28 -6.05
N GLU A 106 -4.73 -21.61 -6.11
CA GLU A 106 -4.11 -22.46 -5.08
C GLU A 106 -2.59 -22.20 -4.99
N GLU A 107 -1.89 -22.07 -6.12
CA GLU A 107 -0.46 -21.75 -6.16
C GLU A 107 -0.14 -20.40 -5.49
N GLN A 108 -0.99 -19.38 -5.71
CA GLN A 108 -0.84 -18.09 -5.03
C GLN A 108 -1.06 -18.24 -3.51
N TYR A 109 -2.05 -19.02 -3.09
CA TYR A 109 -2.35 -19.24 -1.67
C TYR A 109 -1.22 -20.01 -0.96
N GLU A 110 -0.65 -21.04 -1.58
CA GLU A 110 0.48 -21.79 -1.05
C GLU A 110 1.71 -20.90 -0.83
N LEU A 111 2.03 -20.05 -1.83
CA LEU A 111 3.11 -19.08 -1.73
C LEU A 111 2.85 -18.05 -0.62
N PHE A 112 1.60 -17.57 -0.51
CA PHE A 112 1.17 -16.64 0.52
C PHE A 112 1.37 -17.21 1.93
N ARG A 113 0.94 -18.45 2.19
CA ARG A 113 1.14 -19.09 3.50
C ARG A 113 2.62 -19.25 3.83
N THR A 114 3.41 -19.75 2.89
CA THR A 114 4.86 -19.93 3.06
C THR A 114 5.57 -18.62 3.37
N TYR A 115 5.20 -17.54 2.66
CA TYR A 115 5.72 -16.20 2.92
C TYR A 115 5.36 -15.70 4.33
N LEU A 116 4.11 -15.86 4.76
CA LEU A 116 3.63 -15.42 6.07
C LEU A 116 4.27 -16.19 7.22
N GLU A 117 4.34 -17.52 7.14
CA GLU A 117 4.99 -18.37 8.15
C GLU A 117 6.46 -17.96 8.33
N SER A 118 7.15 -17.59 7.25
CA SER A 118 8.56 -17.20 7.30
C SER A 118 8.78 -15.76 7.82
N ARG A 119 8.01 -14.79 7.34
CA ARG A 119 8.28 -13.35 7.55
C ARG A 119 7.39 -12.70 8.61
N HIS A 120 6.25 -13.30 8.90
CA HIS A 120 5.18 -12.70 9.66
C HIS A 120 4.55 -13.66 10.68
N ALA A 121 5.28 -14.67 11.17
CA ALA A 121 4.78 -15.70 12.10
C ALA A 121 3.97 -15.19 13.32
N ALA A 122 4.17 -13.94 13.75
CA ALA A 122 3.44 -13.31 14.86
C ALA A 122 2.39 -12.27 14.42
N GLY A 123 2.08 -12.17 13.13
CA GLY A 123 1.11 -11.24 12.56
C GLY A 123 -0.24 -11.89 12.31
N GLY A 124 -1.33 -11.16 12.52
CA GLY A 124 -2.70 -11.71 12.44
C GLY A 124 -3.17 -12.19 11.06
N MET A 125 -2.32 -12.14 10.02
CA MET A 125 -2.64 -12.72 8.70
C MET A 125 -2.21 -14.20 8.59
N VAL A 126 -1.36 -14.70 9.50
CA VAL A 126 -0.84 -16.08 9.43
C VAL A 126 -1.95 -17.12 9.50
N ASP A 127 -3.03 -16.80 10.22
CA ASP A 127 -4.17 -17.67 10.40
C ASP A 127 -5.25 -17.50 9.31
N MET A 128 -4.99 -16.71 8.26
CA MET A 128 -5.96 -16.50 7.18
C MET A 128 -6.19 -17.80 6.41
N ASP A 129 -7.46 -18.16 6.24
CA ASP A 129 -7.84 -19.31 5.43
C ASP A 129 -7.91 -18.98 3.91
N VAL A 130 -8.19 -20.01 3.11
CA VAL A 130 -8.25 -19.88 1.64
C VAL A 130 -9.41 -18.98 1.19
N PHE A 131 -10.51 -18.92 1.93
CA PHE A 131 -11.66 -18.08 1.60
C PHE A 131 -11.37 -16.62 1.93
N GLU A 132 -10.70 -16.34 3.04
CA GLU A 132 -10.25 -15.00 3.41
C GLU A 132 -9.18 -14.48 2.45
N PHE A 133 -8.27 -15.36 2.01
CA PHE A 133 -7.31 -15.07 0.94
C PHE A 133 -8.03 -14.75 -0.38
N ALA A 134 -8.99 -15.59 -0.79
CA ALA A 134 -9.77 -15.37 -2.00
C ALA A 134 -10.52 -14.04 -1.93
N ALA A 135 -11.17 -13.73 -0.81
CA ALA A 135 -11.84 -12.44 -0.61
C ALA A 135 -10.86 -11.26 -0.72
N MET A 136 -9.65 -11.38 -0.15
CA MET A 136 -8.61 -10.35 -0.28
C MET A 136 -8.21 -10.08 -1.73
N ILE A 137 -8.12 -11.13 -2.56
CA ILE A 137 -7.70 -11.02 -3.96
C ILE A 137 -8.87 -10.56 -4.85
N GLU A 138 -10.03 -11.20 -4.73
CA GLU A 138 -11.13 -11.13 -5.70
C GLU A 138 -12.13 -10.01 -5.39
N GLU A 139 -12.36 -9.69 -4.11
CA GLU A 139 -13.34 -8.67 -3.74
C GLU A 139 -12.76 -7.28 -3.91
N THR A 140 -13.06 -6.68 -5.06
CA THR A 140 -12.64 -5.32 -5.37
C THR A 140 -13.69 -4.57 -6.18
N SER A 141 -14.00 -3.36 -5.73
CA SER A 141 -14.90 -2.42 -6.42
C SER A 141 -14.15 -1.44 -7.33
N ILE A 142 -12.85 -1.67 -7.55
CA ILE A 142 -11.96 -0.79 -8.31
C ILE A 142 -11.08 -1.59 -9.27
N ARG A 143 -10.44 -0.89 -10.21
CA ARG A 143 -9.55 -1.51 -11.20
C ARG A 143 -8.32 -2.12 -10.53
N THR A 144 -8.37 -3.43 -10.32
CA THR A 144 -7.29 -4.21 -9.67
C THR A 144 -6.72 -5.23 -10.65
N ARG A 145 -5.42 -5.50 -10.54
CA ARG A 145 -4.70 -6.56 -11.24
C ARG A 145 -3.89 -7.37 -10.24
N VAL A 146 -3.68 -8.65 -10.56
CA VAL A 146 -2.68 -9.47 -9.89
C VAL A 146 -1.47 -9.57 -10.81
N ILE A 147 -0.30 -9.16 -10.32
CA ILE A 147 0.96 -9.26 -11.05
C ILE A 147 1.71 -10.47 -10.51
N GLU A 148 1.83 -11.49 -11.34
CA GLU A 148 2.53 -12.74 -11.05
C GLU A 148 3.94 -12.70 -11.66
N TYR A 149 4.89 -13.25 -10.92
CA TYR A 149 6.29 -13.35 -11.30
C TYR A 149 6.68 -14.82 -11.27
N THR A 150 6.97 -15.40 -12.43
CA THR A 150 7.33 -16.80 -12.56
C THR A 150 8.76 -16.97 -13.02
N ASN A 151 9.40 -18.07 -12.62
CA ASN A 151 10.73 -18.41 -13.11
C ASN A 151 10.65 -18.94 -14.54
N GLU A 152 11.38 -18.36 -15.48
CA GLU A 152 11.41 -18.78 -16.90
C GLU A 152 11.81 -20.26 -17.08
N ASN A 153 12.69 -20.78 -16.22
CA ASN A 153 13.26 -22.12 -16.37
C ASN A 153 12.39 -23.21 -15.75
N THR A 154 11.71 -22.90 -14.64
CA THR A 154 10.93 -23.90 -13.87
C THR A 154 9.42 -23.68 -13.97
N SER A 155 8.98 -22.53 -14.49
CA SER A 155 7.59 -22.05 -14.48
C SER A 155 7.00 -21.85 -13.07
N ALA A 156 7.79 -21.98 -12.00
CA ALA A 156 7.31 -21.81 -10.63
C ALA A 156 6.93 -20.35 -10.34
N LEU A 157 5.83 -20.13 -9.64
CA LEU A 157 5.45 -18.81 -9.12
C LEU A 157 6.38 -18.39 -7.98
N GLU A 158 7.14 -17.32 -8.18
CA GLU A 158 8.13 -16.81 -7.21
C GLU A 158 7.65 -15.56 -6.47
N ALA A 159 6.75 -14.79 -7.06
CA ALA A 159 6.14 -13.65 -6.40
C ALA A 159 4.78 -13.27 -6.97
N VAL A 160 3.99 -12.59 -6.15
CA VAL A 160 2.68 -12.05 -6.51
C VAL A 160 2.52 -10.66 -5.90
N CYS A 161 1.92 -9.74 -6.64
CA CYS A 161 1.51 -8.44 -6.13
C CYS A 161 0.08 -8.09 -6.55
N LEU A 162 -0.80 -7.92 -5.56
CA LEU A 162 -2.12 -7.33 -5.75
C LEU A 162 -1.97 -5.82 -5.93
N THR A 163 -2.41 -5.31 -7.08
CA THR A 163 -2.11 -3.95 -7.54
C THR A 163 -3.36 -3.23 -7.99
N ASP A 164 -3.64 -2.09 -7.37
CA ASP A 164 -4.69 -1.19 -7.84
C ASP A 164 -4.13 -0.26 -8.91
N VAL A 165 -4.92 0.00 -9.96
CA VAL A 165 -4.62 1.00 -10.97
C VAL A 165 -5.39 2.27 -10.63
N LEU A 166 -4.66 3.33 -10.28
CA LEU A 166 -5.19 4.65 -9.98
C LEU A 166 -5.13 5.54 -11.23
N ASP A 167 -5.74 6.71 -11.14
CA ASP A 167 -5.67 7.72 -12.20
C ASP A 167 -4.28 8.37 -12.35
N ASP A 168 -3.43 8.33 -11.31
CA ASP A 168 -2.08 8.91 -11.28
C ASP A 168 -0.98 7.90 -10.93
N GLY A 169 -1.30 6.61 -10.86
CA GLY A 169 -0.31 5.63 -10.39
C GLY A 169 -0.80 4.20 -10.32
N VAL A 170 0.11 3.33 -9.89
CA VAL A 170 -0.26 1.99 -9.41
C VAL A 170 -0.03 1.92 -7.91
N SER A 171 -0.92 1.26 -7.17
CA SER A 171 -0.79 1.06 -5.74
C SER A 171 -0.57 -0.41 -5.42
N MET A 172 0.59 -0.70 -4.82
CA MET A 172 0.93 -2.02 -4.34
C MET A 172 0.16 -2.29 -3.04
N VAL A 173 -0.98 -2.96 -3.15
CA VAL A 173 -1.88 -3.24 -2.03
C VAL A 173 -1.26 -4.28 -1.12
N TYR A 174 -0.85 -5.40 -1.71
CA TYR A 174 -0.23 -6.50 -1.00
C TYR A 174 0.73 -7.25 -1.92
N SER A 175 1.85 -7.73 -1.38
CA SER A 175 2.83 -8.53 -2.12
C SER A 175 3.38 -9.64 -1.25
N PHE A 176 3.54 -10.82 -1.82
CA PHE A 176 4.15 -11.98 -1.18
C PHE A 176 5.05 -12.69 -2.20
N TYR A 177 6.09 -13.36 -1.71
CA TYR A 177 7.12 -13.93 -2.56
C TYR A 177 7.89 -15.03 -1.84
N THR A 178 8.63 -15.82 -2.61
CA THR A 178 9.41 -16.96 -2.16
C THR A 178 10.49 -16.52 -1.14
N PRO A 179 10.39 -16.92 0.15
CA PRO A 179 11.20 -16.32 1.22
C PRO A 179 12.62 -16.90 1.36
N ASP A 180 12.86 -18.10 0.83
CA ASP A 180 14.10 -18.89 0.94
C ASP A 180 15.21 -18.47 -0.05
N VAL A 181 14.93 -17.49 -0.92
CA VAL A 181 15.90 -16.89 -1.85
C VAL A 181 16.26 -15.43 -1.49
N PRO A 182 16.70 -15.11 -0.25
CA PRO A 182 16.92 -13.73 0.18
C PRO A 182 17.96 -12.98 -0.67
N ARG A 183 18.92 -13.71 -1.26
CA ARG A 183 19.91 -13.15 -2.20
C ARG A 183 19.26 -12.56 -3.45
N GLN A 184 18.09 -13.05 -3.87
CA GLN A 184 17.36 -12.50 -5.01
C GLN A 184 16.75 -11.14 -4.71
N SER A 185 16.42 -10.84 -3.44
CA SER A 185 15.73 -9.59 -3.05
C SER A 185 14.45 -9.37 -3.86
N LEU A 186 13.59 -10.40 -3.91
CA LEU A 186 12.34 -10.39 -4.68
C LEU A 186 11.45 -9.19 -4.34
N GLY A 187 11.31 -8.84 -3.05
CA GLY A 187 10.58 -7.62 -2.66
C GLY A 187 11.08 -6.34 -3.34
N THR A 188 12.42 -6.17 -3.47
CA THR A 188 13.00 -5.04 -4.22
C THR A 188 12.71 -5.17 -5.71
N HIS A 189 12.86 -6.37 -6.27
CA HIS A 189 12.62 -6.62 -7.69
C HIS A 189 11.19 -6.27 -8.11
N ILE A 190 10.19 -6.70 -7.33
CA ILE A 190 8.77 -6.41 -7.59
C ILE A 190 8.53 -4.91 -7.60
N ILE A 191 9.12 -4.14 -6.67
CA ILE A 191 8.97 -2.68 -6.66
C ILE A 191 9.62 -2.06 -7.91
N LEU A 192 10.82 -2.50 -8.28
CA LEU A 192 11.50 -2.02 -9.49
C LEU A 192 10.68 -2.30 -10.74
N ASP A 193 10.07 -3.48 -10.83
CA ASP A 193 9.19 -3.83 -11.93
C ASP A 193 7.91 -2.97 -11.94
N HIS A 194 7.30 -2.69 -10.80
CA HIS A 194 6.12 -1.80 -10.72
C HIS A 194 6.43 -0.38 -11.17
N ILE A 195 7.67 0.09 -10.99
CA ILE A 195 8.11 1.37 -11.57
C ILE A 195 8.15 1.29 -13.09
N GLU A 196 8.59 0.17 -13.67
CA GLU A 196 8.51 -0.04 -15.12
C GLU A 196 7.07 -0.18 -15.63
N ILE A 197 6.18 -0.86 -14.87
CA ILE A 197 4.75 -0.93 -15.17
C ILE A 197 4.15 0.49 -15.24
N ALA A 198 4.38 1.30 -14.20
CA ALA A 198 3.88 2.67 -14.15
C ALA A 198 4.47 3.52 -15.29
N ARG A 199 5.77 3.40 -15.57
CA ARG A 199 6.43 4.10 -16.67
C ARG A 199 5.84 3.72 -18.03
N ALA A 200 5.63 2.44 -18.30
CA ALA A 200 5.05 1.96 -19.54
C ALA A 200 3.59 2.42 -19.72
N ALA A 201 2.87 2.60 -18.61
CA ALA A 201 1.51 3.13 -18.59
C ALA A 201 1.44 4.67 -18.56
N ALA A 202 2.57 5.37 -18.61
CA ALA A 202 2.68 6.83 -18.45
C ALA A 202 2.05 7.36 -17.14
N LEU A 203 2.08 6.55 -16.08
CA LEU A 203 1.61 6.91 -14.76
C LEU A 203 2.75 7.51 -13.92
N PRO A 204 2.54 8.66 -13.26
CA PRO A 204 3.62 9.37 -12.57
C PRO A 204 4.05 8.72 -11.25
N TYR A 205 3.21 7.87 -10.63
CA TYR A 205 3.49 7.37 -9.28
C TYR A 205 3.36 5.85 -9.10
N VAL A 206 4.17 5.31 -8.17
CA VAL A 206 3.99 3.97 -7.58
C VAL A 206 3.77 4.13 -6.08
N TYR A 207 2.58 3.81 -5.58
CA TYR A 207 2.26 3.87 -4.14
C TYR A 207 2.74 2.60 -3.44
N LEU A 208 3.61 2.76 -2.45
CA LEU A 208 4.24 1.67 -1.68
C LEU A 208 3.60 1.47 -0.30
N GLY A 209 2.61 2.29 0.01
CA GLY A 209 1.97 2.32 1.31
C GLY A 209 2.77 3.01 2.39
N TYR A 210 2.54 2.66 3.66
CA TYR A 210 3.13 3.41 4.75
C TYR A 210 4.63 3.12 4.90
N TRP A 211 5.41 4.18 4.97
CA TRP A 211 6.73 4.16 5.59
C TRP A 211 6.59 4.64 7.03
N VAL A 212 7.24 3.93 7.95
CA VAL A 212 7.22 4.24 9.39
C VAL A 212 8.67 4.42 9.83
N PRO A 213 9.10 5.65 10.18
CA PRO A 213 10.44 5.88 10.72
C PRO A 213 10.67 5.01 11.96
N GLY A 214 11.88 4.46 12.07
CA GLY A 214 12.24 3.56 13.17
C GLY A 214 11.70 2.13 13.06
N SER A 215 10.85 1.80 12.07
CA SER A 215 10.38 0.43 11.87
C SER A 215 11.34 -0.39 11.00
N PRO A 216 11.93 -1.49 11.51
CA PRO A 216 12.82 -2.35 10.71
C PRO A 216 12.13 -2.95 9.48
N LYS A 217 10.81 -3.18 9.56
CA LYS A 217 10.00 -3.75 8.47
C LYS A 217 9.81 -2.78 7.30
N MET A 218 9.97 -1.48 7.51
CA MET A 218 9.67 -0.44 6.51
C MET A 218 10.90 0.33 6.05
N GLY A 219 12.07 0.13 6.66
CA GLY A 219 13.30 0.84 6.35
C GLY A 219 13.83 0.66 4.92
N TYR A 220 13.36 -0.32 4.15
CA TYR A 220 13.84 -0.51 2.78
C TYR A 220 13.35 0.57 1.79
N LYS A 221 12.22 1.23 2.08
CA LYS A 221 11.57 2.18 1.14
C LYS A 221 12.40 3.43 0.86
N ILE A 222 13.18 3.90 1.85
CA ILE A 222 14.07 5.06 1.72
C ILE A 222 15.22 4.83 0.72
N GLY A 223 15.47 3.57 0.32
CA GLY A 223 16.49 3.23 -0.69
C GLY A 223 16.06 3.51 -2.13
N PHE A 224 14.83 3.95 -2.38
CA PHE A 224 14.32 4.26 -3.71
C PHE A 224 14.39 5.77 -3.98
N ILE A 225 15.16 6.16 -5.00
CA ILE A 225 15.26 7.55 -5.44
C ILE A 225 13.89 8.01 -5.94
N GLY A 226 13.49 9.24 -5.62
CA GLY A 226 12.17 9.77 -5.98
C GLY A 226 11.05 9.35 -5.02
N LEU A 227 11.37 8.76 -3.87
CA LEU A 227 10.40 8.53 -2.82
C LEU A 227 9.82 9.87 -2.33
N GLU A 228 8.51 9.93 -2.23
CA GLU A 228 7.73 10.99 -1.59
C GLU A 228 6.93 10.39 -0.43
N VAL A 229 6.70 11.18 0.61
CA VAL A 229 5.88 10.83 1.76
C VAL A 229 4.80 11.88 2.00
N PHE A 230 3.60 11.43 2.39
CA PHE A 230 2.48 12.29 2.72
C PHE A 230 2.57 12.68 4.20
N SER A 231 2.76 13.97 4.47
CA SER A 231 2.86 14.55 5.81
C SER A 231 2.18 15.91 5.83
N ALA A 232 1.55 16.28 6.95
CA ALA A 232 0.90 17.58 7.12
C ALA A 232 -0.07 18.00 5.98
N GLY A 233 -0.69 17.03 5.30
CA GLY A 233 -1.63 17.29 4.21
C GLY A 233 -1.01 17.42 2.82
N GLU A 234 0.32 17.33 2.70
CA GLU A 234 1.06 17.51 1.45
C GLU A 234 2.03 16.34 1.17
N TRP A 235 2.42 16.20 -0.10
CA TRP A 235 3.46 15.25 -0.50
C TRP A 235 4.82 15.93 -0.47
N HIS A 236 5.75 15.35 0.27
CA HIS A 236 7.12 15.85 0.41
C HIS A 236 8.11 14.85 -0.16
N LYS A 237 9.14 15.34 -0.87
CA LYS A 237 10.25 14.51 -1.35
C LYS A 237 11.07 14.02 -0.16
N MET A 238 11.33 12.71 -0.10
CA MET A 238 12.22 12.10 0.89
C MET A 238 13.67 12.47 0.55
N ARG A 239 14.22 13.47 1.25
CA ARG A 239 15.63 13.88 1.14
C ARG A 239 16.45 13.32 2.28
N ASP A 240 15.95 13.50 3.51
CA ASP A 240 16.54 12.97 4.72
C ASP A 240 15.44 12.35 5.60
N PRO A 241 15.53 11.05 5.93
CA PRO A 241 14.60 10.40 6.85
C PRO A 241 14.49 11.10 8.22
N ALA A 242 15.54 11.79 8.67
CA ALA A 242 15.54 12.52 9.93
C ALA A 242 14.56 13.71 9.95
N GLU A 243 14.19 14.26 8.80
CA GLU A 243 13.18 15.33 8.67
C GLU A 243 11.77 14.86 9.04
N PHE A 244 11.55 13.54 9.04
CA PHE A 244 10.24 12.91 9.23
C PHE A 244 10.16 12.08 10.51
N GLU A 245 11.06 12.31 11.47
CA GLU A 245 10.95 11.64 12.77
C GLU A 245 9.59 11.96 13.41
N PRO A 246 8.84 10.95 13.88
CA PRO A 246 7.50 11.18 14.40
C PRO A 246 7.62 12.06 15.63
N THR A 247 6.90 13.18 15.66
CA THR A 247 6.68 13.91 16.91
C THR A 247 5.75 13.07 17.78
N LEU A 248 6.32 12.51 18.85
CA LEU A 248 5.63 11.59 19.76
C LEU A 248 4.91 12.35 20.87
N HIS A 249 4.10 13.35 20.51
CA HIS A 249 3.41 14.22 21.46
C HIS A 249 1.90 14.27 21.18
N PRO A 250 1.02 14.24 22.19
CA PRO A 250 -0.44 14.23 21.99
C PRO A 250 -0.98 15.45 21.22
N LEU A 251 -0.33 16.61 21.37
CA LEU A 251 -0.68 17.84 20.64
C LEU A 251 -0.15 17.86 19.19
N SER A 252 0.61 16.86 18.77
CA SER A 252 1.14 16.77 17.40
C SER A 252 0.10 16.27 16.40
N THR A 253 -1.04 15.77 16.87
CA THR A 253 -2.09 15.24 16.00
C THR A 253 -3.35 16.08 16.16
N PRO A 254 -3.91 16.64 15.06
CA PRO A 254 -5.16 17.37 15.14
C PRO A 254 -6.32 16.46 15.58
N PRO A 255 -7.37 17.00 16.23
CA PRO A 255 -8.56 16.24 16.57
C PRO A 255 -9.16 15.51 15.36
N ILE A 256 -9.80 14.36 15.60
CA ILE A 256 -10.37 13.52 14.53
C ILE A 256 -11.37 14.32 13.67
N ALA A 257 -12.20 15.16 14.29
CA ALA A 257 -13.16 15.99 13.57
C ALA A 257 -12.48 16.94 12.56
N GLU A 258 -11.34 17.53 12.94
CA GLU A 258 -10.54 18.39 12.06
C GLU A 258 -9.88 17.59 10.94
N GLN A 259 -9.36 16.40 11.27
CA GLN A 259 -8.79 15.49 10.27
C GLN A 259 -9.81 15.07 9.22
N VAL A 260 -11.04 14.79 9.63
CA VAL A 260 -12.15 14.45 8.73
C VAL A 260 -12.54 15.67 7.89
N ALA A 261 -12.71 16.85 8.51
CA ALA A 261 -13.04 18.08 7.80
C ALA A 261 -12.00 18.48 6.72
N GLY A 262 -10.72 18.10 6.93
CA GLY A 262 -9.65 18.31 5.95
C GLY A 262 -9.79 17.46 4.67
N ILE A 263 -10.51 16.33 4.72
CA ILE A 263 -10.60 15.38 3.61
C ILE A 263 -11.41 15.97 2.46
N SER A 264 -10.82 15.89 1.27
CA SER A 264 -11.46 16.26 0.02
C SER A 264 -12.06 15.02 -0.64
N LEU A 265 -13.37 15.05 -0.90
CA LEU A 265 -14.12 13.99 -1.54
C LEU A 265 -14.21 14.21 -3.06
N PRO A 266 -14.53 13.17 -3.85
CA PRO A 266 -14.77 13.32 -5.28
C PRO A 266 -15.78 14.43 -5.58
N GLY A 267 -15.51 15.24 -6.60
CA GLY A 267 -16.35 16.41 -6.93
C GLY A 267 -16.05 17.67 -6.13
N GLY A 268 -15.01 17.68 -5.28
CA GLY A 268 -14.53 18.87 -4.56
C GLY A 268 -15.25 19.16 -3.25
N TYR A 269 -16.17 18.28 -2.82
CA TYR A 269 -16.83 18.40 -1.53
C TYR A 269 -15.85 18.10 -0.38
N LYS A 270 -16.07 18.71 0.79
CA LYS A 270 -15.36 18.36 2.03
C LYS A 270 -16.13 17.31 2.80
N ALA A 271 -15.43 16.38 3.44
CA ALA A 271 -16.09 15.45 4.36
C ALA A 271 -16.57 16.22 5.59
N VAL A 272 -17.76 15.86 6.09
CA VAL A 272 -18.37 16.51 7.25
C VAL A 272 -18.22 15.56 8.45
N PRO A 273 -17.63 16.02 9.57
CA PRO A 273 -17.63 15.24 10.80
C PRO A 273 -19.05 15.24 11.38
N GLU A 274 -19.62 14.05 11.62
CA GLU A 274 -20.84 13.85 12.42
C GLU A 274 -20.52 13.62 13.90
#